data_AF-A0A4R6SM20-F1
#
_entry.id   AF-A0A4R6SM20-F1
#
_cell.length_a   1.000
_cell.length_b   1.000
_cell.length_c   1.000
_cell.angle_alpha   90.00
_cell.angle_beta   90.00
_cell.angle_gamma   90.00
#
_symmetry.space_group_name_H-M   'P 1'
#
loop_
_entity.id
_entity.type
_entity.pdbx_description
1 polymer ?
#
loop_
_entity_poly.entity_id
_entity_poly.type
_entity_poly.pdbx_seq_one_letter_code
_entity_poly.pdbx_strand_id
1 'polypeptide(L)'
;MGDAGDERIEEVRLACIDVRAGAWRDRVGALAAAVDDGVRIAAVPLAELAAFRGDWPRVAELTELTLAEWPEPLHAGNVMHSQAGLLLRAGTQVSDPDAVASTFLRLLESAEGPTAMALRAHADAAADLAAGRAVRLALPTALAPSAKDLPHQESAALLSVITPETAAKELRNALVRNRFRLALAIRQAFPGVAVADLFPVLALASWQARSGSPDTAWALIAEHLPRWLPVDRFTVAPVELLIDDDLFSLITPQRAIDVLDTPRELGGTP
;
A
#
# COMPACT_ATOMS: atom_id res chain seq x y z
N MET A 1 -4.62 -13.95 31.92
CA MET A 1 -3.81 -14.35 30.75
C MET A 1 -3.74 -13.25 29.68
N GLY A 2 -4.02 -11.97 30.03
CA GLY A 2 -4.05 -10.85 29.05
C GLY A 2 -2.79 -9.99 28.98
N ASP A 3 -1.88 -10.06 29.97
CA ASP A 3 -0.82 -9.06 30.12
C ASP A 3 0.36 -9.27 29.14
N ALA A 4 0.84 -10.52 29.02
CA ALA A 4 2.01 -10.83 28.20
C ALA A 4 1.75 -10.69 26.69
N GLY A 5 0.52 -10.90 26.23
CA GLY A 5 0.16 -10.73 24.81
C GLY A 5 0.16 -9.25 24.41
N ASP A 6 -0.40 -8.40 25.27
CA ASP A 6 -0.46 -6.96 25.04
C ASP A 6 0.93 -6.31 25.07
N GLU A 7 1.82 -6.76 25.97
CA GLU A 7 3.22 -6.31 26.03
C GLU A 7 3.97 -6.61 24.73
N ARG A 8 3.82 -7.83 24.18
CA ARG A 8 4.47 -8.20 22.91
C ARG A 8 3.92 -7.41 21.72
N ILE A 9 2.62 -7.14 21.67
CA ILE A 9 2.03 -6.30 20.62
C ILE A 9 2.58 -4.88 20.70
N GLU A 10 2.77 -4.37 21.92
CA GLU A 10 3.35 -3.05 22.15
C GLU A 10 4.83 -2.99 21.73
N GLU A 11 5.62 -4.03 21.99
CA GLU A 11 6.99 -4.15 21.47
C GLU A 11 7.04 -4.06 19.94
N VAL A 12 6.13 -4.75 19.25
CA VAL A 12 6.01 -4.67 17.78
C VAL A 12 5.63 -3.25 17.34
N ARG A 13 4.71 -2.59 18.04
CA ARG A 13 4.31 -1.21 17.74
C ARG A 13 5.50 -0.25 17.85
N LEU A 14 6.31 -0.37 18.91
CA LEU A 14 7.51 0.43 19.11
C LEU A 14 8.57 0.15 18.03
N ALA A 15 8.77 -1.12 17.66
CA ALA A 15 9.64 -1.47 16.54
C ALA A 15 9.18 -0.81 15.23
N CYS A 16 7.87 -0.77 14.94
CA CYS A 16 7.34 -0.08 13.76
C CYS A 16 7.57 1.44 13.79
N ILE A 17 7.52 2.07 14.96
CA ILE A 17 7.87 3.50 15.11
C ILE A 17 9.33 3.73 14.73
N ASP A 18 10.23 2.91 15.23
CA ASP A 18 11.66 3.03 14.97
C ASP A 18 12.00 2.76 13.49
N VAL A 19 11.34 1.77 12.88
CA VAL A 19 11.46 1.52 11.43
C VAL A 19 11.07 2.77 10.65
N ARG A 20 9.94 3.40 10.98
CA ARG A 20 9.50 4.65 10.32
C ARG A 20 10.44 5.83 10.60
N ALA A 21 11.20 5.80 11.69
CA ALA A 21 12.26 6.77 11.97
C ALA A 21 13.57 6.50 11.21
N GLY A 22 13.62 5.48 10.35
CA GLY A 22 14.79 5.09 9.55
C GLY A 22 15.69 4.03 10.21
N ALA A 23 15.34 3.52 11.40
CA ALA A 23 16.12 2.53 12.14
C ALA A 23 15.74 1.08 11.80
N TRP A 24 15.36 0.80 10.54
CA TRP A 24 14.80 -0.49 10.15
C TRP A 24 15.77 -1.66 10.32
N ARG A 25 17.07 -1.44 10.06
CA ARG A 25 18.11 -2.48 10.16
C ARG A 25 18.20 -3.08 11.56
N ASP A 26 18.03 -2.25 12.58
CA ASP A 26 18.11 -2.66 13.99
C ASP A 26 16.83 -3.37 14.48
N ARG A 27 15.73 -3.26 13.71
CA ARG A 27 14.41 -3.76 14.11
C ARG A 27 13.94 -5.00 13.37
N VAL A 28 14.50 -5.31 12.18
CA VAL A 28 14.14 -6.53 11.41
C VAL A 28 14.27 -7.80 12.27
N GLY A 29 15.36 -7.93 13.04
CA GLY A 29 15.58 -9.12 13.88
C GLY A 29 14.53 -9.27 14.99
N ALA A 30 14.13 -8.17 15.63
CA ALA A 30 13.10 -8.18 16.67
C ALA A 30 11.72 -8.52 16.12
N LEU A 31 11.36 -7.97 14.95
CA LEU A 31 10.10 -8.30 14.27
C LEU A 31 10.06 -9.78 13.84
N ALA A 32 11.16 -10.33 13.35
CA ALA A 32 11.26 -11.75 13.02
C ALA A 32 11.09 -12.64 14.25
N ALA A 33 11.80 -12.33 15.35
CA ALA A 33 11.65 -13.07 16.61
C ALA A 33 10.21 -13.02 17.14
N ALA A 34 9.52 -11.89 17.01
CA ALA A 34 8.12 -11.78 17.38
C ALA A 34 7.21 -12.71 16.54
N VAL A 35 7.44 -12.82 15.23
CA VAL A 35 6.70 -13.78 14.37
C VAL A 35 6.96 -15.22 14.82
N ASP A 36 8.21 -15.56 15.12
CA ASP A 36 8.63 -16.90 15.58
C ASP A 36 8.00 -17.25 16.95
N ASP A 37 7.85 -16.25 17.83
CA ASP A 37 7.16 -16.35 19.12
C ASP A 37 5.63 -16.37 18.99
N GLY A 38 5.08 -16.34 17.77
CA GLY A 38 3.64 -16.41 17.50
C GLY A 38 2.91 -15.06 17.52
N VAL A 39 3.63 -13.94 17.62
CA VAL A 39 3.05 -12.58 17.55
C VAL A 39 2.79 -12.21 16.10
N ARG A 40 1.69 -12.74 15.54
CA ARG A 40 1.37 -12.68 14.11
C ARG A 40 1.30 -11.28 13.52
N ILE A 41 0.94 -10.27 14.32
CA ILE A 41 0.87 -8.88 13.87
C ILE A 41 2.22 -8.32 13.40
N ALA A 42 3.34 -8.91 13.83
CA ALA A 42 4.68 -8.58 13.34
C ALA A 42 4.92 -9.02 11.88
N ALA A 43 4.09 -9.90 11.33
CA ALA A 43 4.22 -10.36 9.94
C ALA A 43 3.95 -9.24 8.93
N VAL A 44 3.05 -8.31 9.24
CA VAL A 44 2.74 -7.13 8.39
C VAL A 44 4.01 -6.31 8.13
N PRO A 45 4.63 -5.65 9.14
CA PRO A 45 5.80 -4.81 8.88
C PRO A 45 6.99 -5.62 8.34
N LEU A 46 7.13 -6.89 8.74
CA LEU A 46 8.21 -7.72 8.25
C LEU A 46 8.03 -8.08 6.76
N ALA A 47 6.80 -8.30 6.29
CA ALA A 47 6.50 -8.51 4.87
C ALA A 47 6.84 -7.27 4.04
N GLU A 48 6.50 -6.08 4.54
CA GLU A 48 6.81 -4.82 3.86
C GLU A 48 8.34 -4.62 3.74
N LEU A 49 9.08 -4.86 4.83
CA LEU A 49 10.54 -4.79 4.82
C LEU A 49 11.19 -5.83 3.89
N ALA A 50 10.68 -7.06 3.89
CA ALA A 50 11.13 -8.11 2.99
C ALA A 50 10.90 -7.73 1.51
N ALA A 51 9.74 -7.13 1.21
CA ALA A 51 9.38 -6.72 -0.14
C ALA A 51 10.31 -5.64 -0.70
N PHE A 52 10.62 -4.60 0.08
CA PHE A 52 11.60 -3.59 -0.34
C PHE A 52 13.03 -4.15 -0.45
N ARG A 53 13.35 -5.22 0.28
CA ARG A 53 14.63 -5.93 0.13
C ARG A 53 14.67 -6.92 -1.04
N GLY A 54 13.55 -7.12 -1.74
CA GLY A 54 13.43 -8.08 -2.84
C GLY A 54 13.40 -9.55 -2.39
N ASP A 55 13.13 -9.83 -1.11
CA ASP A 55 13.01 -11.18 -0.58
C ASP A 55 11.60 -11.74 -0.81
N TRP A 56 11.24 -11.94 -2.07
CA TRP A 56 9.88 -12.32 -2.49
C TRP A 56 9.38 -13.66 -1.93
N PRO A 57 10.20 -14.72 -1.76
CA PRO A 57 9.76 -15.92 -1.06
C PRO A 57 9.27 -15.62 0.36
N ARG A 58 10.02 -14.79 1.10
CA ARG A 58 9.64 -14.38 2.46
C ARG A 58 8.39 -13.49 2.47
N VAL A 59 8.21 -12.64 1.45
CA VAL A 59 6.97 -11.85 1.29
C VAL A 59 5.76 -12.77 1.15
N ALA A 60 5.82 -13.79 0.30
CA ALA A 60 4.71 -14.73 0.10
C ALA A 60 4.32 -15.44 1.40
N GLU A 61 5.31 -15.94 2.15
CA GLU A 61 5.08 -16.59 3.45
C GLU A 61 4.42 -15.65 4.47
N LEU A 62 4.95 -14.43 4.63
CA LEU A 62 4.46 -13.48 5.64
C LEU A 62 3.10 -12.89 5.29
N THR A 63 2.84 -12.65 4.00
CA THR A 63 1.54 -12.18 3.52
C THR A 63 0.47 -13.27 3.64
N GLU A 64 0.79 -14.53 3.32
CA GLU A 64 -0.08 -15.68 3.59
C GLU A 64 -0.45 -15.75 5.07
N LEU A 65 0.56 -15.70 5.96
CA LEU A 65 0.36 -15.74 7.40
C LEU A 65 -0.58 -14.63 7.88
N THR A 66 -0.36 -13.41 7.38
CA THR A 66 -1.17 -12.23 7.72
C THR A 66 -2.62 -12.38 7.26
N LEU A 67 -2.83 -12.88 6.05
CA LEU A 67 -4.16 -13.04 5.45
C LEU A 67 -4.94 -14.21 6.06
N ALA A 68 -4.25 -15.28 6.50
CA ALA A 68 -4.85 -16.46 7.10
C ALA A 68 -5.29 -16.26 8.56
N GLU A 69 -4.47 -15.56 9.35
CA GLU A 69 -4.66 -15.46 10.81
C GLU A 69 -5.01 -14.03 11.25
N TRP A 70 -5.74 -13.28 10.42
CA TRP A 70 -5.96 -11.86 10.65
C TRP A 70 -6.58 -11.55 12.02
N PRO A 71 -5.90 -10.78 12.88
CA PRO A 71 -6.43 -10.41 14.17
C PRO A 71 -7.38 -9.20 14.01
N GLU A 72 -8.65 -9.43 13.68
CA GLU A 72 -9.67 -8.39 13.87
C GLU A 72 -9.74 -8.03 15.37
N PRO A 73 -9.84 -6.74 15.75
CA PRO A 73 -10.04 -5.51 14.97
C PRO A 73 -8.76 -4.65 14.78
N LEU A 74 -7.57 -5.24 14.81
CA LEU A 74 -6.31 -4.49 15.01
C LEU A 74 -5.80 -3.69 13.81
N HIS A 75 -6.45 -3.79 12.65
CA HIS A 75 -5.96 -3.23 11.39
C HIS A 75 -7.08 -2.69 10.50
N ALA A 76 -6.73 -1.69 9.69
CA ALA A 76 -7.61 -1.15 8.65
C ALA A 76 -7.71 -2.10 7.44
N GLY A 77 -8.88 -2.15 6.78
CA GLY A 77 -9.08 -2.93 5.54
C GLY A 77 -8.14 -2.55 4.39
N ASN A 78 -7.50 -1.37 4.43
CA ASN A 78 -6.47 -1.01 3.45
C ASN A 78 -5.20 -1.86 3.59
N VAL A 79 -4.85 -2.27 4.81
CA VAL A 79 -3.70 -3.17 5.03
C VAL A 79 -3.96 -4.51 4.36
N MET A 80 -5.20 -5.00 4.41
CA MET A 80 -5.61 -6.23 3.71
C MET A 80 -5.41 -6.16 2.20
N HIS A 81 -5.84 -5.07 1.57
CA HIS A 81 -5.60 -4.84 0.15
C HIS A 81 -4.10 -4.84 -0.18
N SER A 82 -3.30 -4.17 0.64
CA SER A 82 -1.85 -4.12 0.45
C SER A 82 -1.20 -5.51 0.59
N GLN A 83 -1.58 -6.30 1.58
CA GLN A 83 -1.02 -7.64 1.80
C GLN A 83 -1.45 -8.62 0.70
N ALA A 84 -2.71 -8.55 0.24
CA ALA A 84 -3.18 -9.32 -0.92
C ALA A 84 -2.43 -8.94 -2.21
N GLY A 85 -2.21 -7.65 -2.44
CA GLY A 85 -1.42 -7.15 -3.57
C GLY A 85 0.05 -7.60 -3.50
N LEU A 86 0.67 -7.58 -2.33
CA LEU A 86 2.04 -8.07 -2.12
C LEU A 86 2.16 -9.57 -2.34
N LEU A 87 1.18 -10.38 -1.90
CA LEU A 87 1.17 -11.81 -2.15
C LEU A 87 1.19 -12.10 -3.66
N LEU A 88 0.33 -11.43 -4.43
CA LEU A 88 0.32 -11.59 -5.89
C LEU A 88 1.58 -11.04 -6.54
N ARG A 89 2.12 -9.92 -6.07
CA ARG A 89 3.42 -9.40 -6.55
C ARG A 89 4.51 -10.43 -6.33
N ALA A 90 4.60 -11.02 -5.14
CA ALA A 90 5.55 -12.09 -4.85
C ALA A 90 5.38 -13.26 -5.83
N GLY A 91 4.15 -13.65 -6.15
CA GLY A 91 3.84 -14.65 -7.18
C GLY A 91 4.47 -14.34 -8.54
N THR A 92 4.54 -13.07 -8.95
CA THR A 92 5.22 -12.67 -10.21
C THR A 92 6.75 -12.69 -10.15
N GLN A 93 7.34 -12.86 -8.96
CA GLN A 93 8.78 -12.72 -8.73
C GLN A 93 9.46 -14.02 -8.25
N VAL A 94 8.69 -15.03 -7.84
CA VAL A 94 9.19 -16.34 -7.40
C VAL A 94 9.27 -17.35 -8.55
N SER A 95 9.99 -18.45 -8.32
CA SER A 95 10.14 -19.53 -9.31
C SER A 95 8.89 -20.42 -9.46
N ASP A 96 8.03 -20.44 -8.45
CA ASP A 96 6.79 -21.23 -8.43
C ASP A 96 5.56 -20.32 -8.24
N PRO A 97 5.10 -19.65 -9.31
CA PRO A 97 3.91 -18.79 -9.26
C PRO A 97 2.63 -19.56 -8.96
N ASP A 98 2.56 -20.85 -9.32
CA ASP A 98 1.36 -21.69 -9.16
C ASP A 98 1.06 -21.97 -7.68
N ALA A 99 2.11 -22.18 -6.87
CA ALA A 99 1.97 -22.30 -5.42
C ALA A 99 1.36 -21.04 -4.79
N VAL A 100 1.81 -19.85 -5.22
CA VAL A 100 1.28 -18.56 -4.71
C VAL A 100 -0.18 -18.37 -5.14
N ALA A 101 -0.50 -18.64 -6.41
CA ALA A 101 -1.86 -18.50 -6.90
C ALA A 101 -2.84 -19.46 -6.20
N SER A 102 -2.41 -20.71 -5.95
CA SER A 102 -3.19 -21.71 -5.22
C SER A 102 -3.46 -21.29 -3.78
N THR A 103 -2.44 -20.74 -3.11
CA THR A 103 -2.59 -20.17 -1.77
C THR A 103 -3.56 -19.00 -1.76
N PHE A 104 -3.45 -18.07 -2.72
CA PHE A 104 -4.36 -16.95 -2.82
C PHE A 104 -5.82 -17.40 -2.99
N LEU A 105 -6.08 -18.35 -3.89
CA LEU A 105 -7.43 -18.85 -4.16
C LEU A 105 -8.01 -19.58 -2.94
N ARG A 106 -7.20 -20.38 -2.23
CA ARG A 106 -7.58 -21.03 -0.97
C ARG A 106 -7.96 -20.00 0.10
N LEU A 107 -7.17 -18.92 0.25
CA LEU A 107 -7.49 -17.84 1.18
C LEU A 107 -8.79 -17.15 0.78
N LEU A 108 -9.01 -16.92 -0.51
CA LEU A 108 -10.23 -16.27 -1.02
C LEU A 108 -11.48 -17.11 -0.72
N GLU A 109 -11.39 -18.44 -0.77
CA GLU A 109 -12.49 -19.36 -0.48
C GLU A 109 -12.88 -19.38 1.01
N SER A 110 -11.91 -19.23 1.92
CA SER A 110 -12.14 -19.31 3.36
C SER A 110 -12.29 -17.95 4.04
N ALA A 111 -11.88 -16.86 3.39
CA ALA A 111 -11.91 -15.54 3.99
C ALA A 111 -13.33 -15.00 4.18
N GLU A 112 -13.52 -14.24 5.26
CA GLU A 112 -14.72 -13.49 5.55
C GLU A 112 -14.40 -11.99 5.70
N GLY A 113 -15.44 -11.16 5.81
CA GLY A 113 -15.30 -9.75 6.20
C GLY A 113 -14.36 -8.91 5.28
N PRO A 114 -13.56 -8.00 5.86
CA PRO A 114 -12.61 -7.16 5.14
C PRO A 114 -11.56 -7.94 4.35
N THR A 115 -11.09 -9.09 4.85
CA THR A 115 -10.12 -9.95 4.16
C THR A 115 -10.71 -10.48 2.86
N ALA A 116 -11.94 -10.99 2.89
CA ALA A 116 -12.62 -11.47 1.70
C ALA A 116 -12.80 -10.37 0.65
N MET A 117 -13.14 -9.16 1.09
CA MET A 117 -13.29 -7.99 0.20
C MET A 117 -11.96 -7.64 -0.48
N ALA A 118 -10.86 -7.64 0.26
CA ALA A 118 -9.54 -7.38 -0.28
C ALA A 118 -9.09 -8.46 -1.28
N LEU A 119 -9.24 -9.73 -0.94
CA LEU A 119 -8.89 -10.84 -1.84
C LEU A 119 -9.75 -10.82 -3.11
N ARG A 120 -11.05 -10.54 -3.01
CA ARG A 120 -11.94 -10.41 -4.18
C ARG A 120 -11.52 -9.30 -5.13
N ALA A 121 -11.02 -8.17 -4.62
CA ALA A 121 -10.53 -7.07 -5.45
C ALA A 121 -9.32 -7.46 -6.30
N HIS A 122 -8.67 -8.58 -5.99
CA HIS A 122 -7.47 -9.08 -6.66
C HIS A 122 -7.67 -10.47 -7.31
N ALA A 123 -8.92 -10.98 -7.35
CA ALA A 123 -9.22 -12.33 -7.84
C ALA A 123 -8.85 -12.54 -9.32
N ASP A 124 -9.08 -11.53 -10.17
CA ASP A 124 -8.72 -11.61 -11.60
C ASP A 124 -7.21 -11.74 -11.79
N ALA A 125 -6.41 -10.98 -11.03
CA ALA A 125 -4.96 -11.05 -11.05
C ALA A 125 -4.44 -12.42 -10.56
N ALA A 126 -5.08 -13.02 -9.54
CA ALA A 126 -4.78 -14.37 -9.10
C ALA A 126 -5.12 -15.43 -10.16
N ALA A 127 -6.25 -15.27 -10.86
CA ALA A 127 -6.65 -16.17 -11.94
C ALA A 127 -5.74 -16.04 -13.18
N ASP A 128 -5.23 -14.84 -13.47
CA ASP A 128 -4.20 -14.62 -14.48
C ASP A 128 -2.89 -15.30 -14.09
N LEU A 129 -2.45 -15.14 -12.84
CA LEU A 129 -1.24 -15.78 -12.31
C LEU A 129 -1.32 -17.31 -12.43
N ALA A 130 -2.43 -17.92 -11.96
CA ALA A 130 -2.66 -19.37 -12.03
C ALA A 130 -2.68 -19.94 -13.45
N ALA A 131 -3.00 -19.10 -14.44
CA ALA A 131 -3.05 -19.50 -15.84
C ALA A 131 -1.75 -19.18 -16.60
N GLY A 132 -0.70 -18.74 -15.91
CA GLY A 132 0.55 -18.30 -16.52
C GLY A 132 0.40 -17.09 -17.44
N ARG A 133 -0.65 -16.27 -17.25
CA ARG A 133 -0.86 -15.04 -18.00
C ARG A 133 -0.09 -13.89 -17.35
N ALA A 134 0.17 -12.85 -18.14
CA ALA A 134 0.78 -11.63 -17.62
C ALA A 134 -0.16 -10.97 -16.60
N VAL A 135 0.26 -10.96 -15.33
CA VAL A 135 -0.47 -10.28 -14.26
C VAL A 135 -0.20 -8.79 -14.33
N ARG A 136 -1.27 -7.99 -14.32
CA ARG A 136 -1.19 -6.53 -14.18
C ARG A 136 -1.72 -6.14 -12.82
N LEU A 137 -0.83 -5.63 -11.98
CA LEU A 137 -1.21 -5.05 -10.70
C LEU A 137 -1.20 -3.53 -10.83
N ALA A 138 -2.26 -2.91 -10.35
CA ALA A 138 -2.40 -1.46 -10.32
C ALA A 138 -2.84 -1.05 -8.91
N LEU A 139 -2.60 0.20 -8.54
CA LEU A 139 -3.23 0.76 -7.34
C LEU A 139 -4.73 0.50 -7.40
N PRO A 140 -5.36 -0.02 -6.32
CA PRO A 140 -6.80 -0.24 -6.30
C PRO A 140 -7.53 1.04 -6.68
N THR A 141 -8.01 1.07 -7.92
CA THR A 141 -8.90 2.12 -8.43
C THR A 141 -10.28 1.96 -7.84
N ALA A 142 -10.63 0.78 -7.30
CA ALA A 142 -11.98 0.37 -6.91
C ALA A 142 -12.55 0.99 -5.61
N LEU A 143 -12.08 2.17 -5.22
CA LEU A 143 -12.94 3.15 -4.53
C LEU A 143 -13.40 4.26 -5.49
N ALA A 144 -13.29 4.05 -6.80
CA ALA A 144 -13.77 4.91 -7.87
C ALA A 144 -14.74 4.17 -8.79
N PRO A 145 -15.88 4.78 -9.18
CA PRO A 145 -16.79 4.18 -10.14
C PRO A 145 -16.17 4.11 -11.53
N SER A 146 -16.70 3.22 -12.37
CA SER A 146 -16.19 2.94 -13.71
C SER A 146 -16.24 4.18 -14.62
N ALA A 147 -15.23 4.34 -15.47
CA ALA A 147 -15.14 5.46 -16.42
C ALA A 147 -16.29 5.52 -17.45
N LYS A 148 -17.12 4.47 -17.55
CA LYS A 148 -18.29 4.42 -18.45
C LYS A 148 -19.53 5.10 -17.86
N ASP A 149 -19.51 5.45 -16.56
CA ASP A 149 -20.67 5.99 -15.84
C ASP A 149 -20.59 7.52 -15.59
N LEU A 150 -19.67 8.23 -16.25
CA LEU A 150 -19.48 9.67 -16.04
C LEU A 150 -20.02 10.51 -17.22
N PRO A 151 -20.99 11.40 -16.98
CA PRO A 151 -21.38 12.41 -17.97
C PRO A 151 -20.22 13.36 -18.24
N HIS A 152 -19.89 13.58 -19.52
CA HIS A 152 -18.80 14.47 -19.96
C HIS A 152 -18.89 15.93 -19.47
N GLN A 153 -20.02 16.36 -18.90
CA GLN A 153 -20.28 17.76 -18.51
C GLN A 153 -19.92 18.12 -17.05
N GLU A 154 -19.71 17.16 -16.14
CA GLU A 154 -19.45 17.48 -14.72
C GLU A 154 -18.01 17.94 -14.42
N SER A 155 -17.07 17.73 -15.33
CA SER A 155 -15.66 18.09 -15.11
C SER A 155 -15.40 19.60 -15.10
N ALA A 156 -16.27 20.41 -15.73
CA ALA A 156 -16.13 21.86 -15.76
C ALA A 156 -16.80 22.57 -14.57
N ALA A 157 -17.86 21.98 -13.99
CA ALA A 157 -18.58 22.54 -12.85
C ALA A 157 -17.87 22.30 -11.50
N LEU A 158 -17.13 21.20 -11.37
CA LEU A 158 -16.32 20.89 -10.17
C LEU A 158 -15.20 21.91 -9.92
N LEU A 159 -14.75 22.63 -10.95
CA LEU A 159 -13.68 23.63 -10.83
C LEU A 159 -14.19 25.04 -10.49
N SER A 160 -15.49 25.31 -10.57
CA SER A 160 -16.05 26.66 -10.43
C SER A 160 -16.71 26.96 -9.08
N VAL A 161 -16.82 25.98 -8.16
CA VAL A 161 -17.52 26.15 -6.88
C VAL A 161 -16.71 25.54 -5.72
N ILE A 162 -15.47 26.00 -5.53
CA ILE A 162 -14.65 25.56 -4.40
C ILE A 162 -14.28 26.77 -3.54
N THR A 163 -15.00 26.94 -2.43
CA THR A 163 -14.49 27.68 -1.26
C THR A 163 -13.75 26.69 -0.34
N PRO A 164 -12.84 27.14 0.54
CA PRO A 164 -12.04 26.25 1.40
C PRO A 164 -12.85 25.24 2.23
N GLU A 165 -14.07 25.61 2.63
CA GLU A 165 -14.93 24.78 3.49
C GLU A 165 -15.79 23.78 2.71
N THR A 166 -16.21 24.09 1.47
CA THR A 166 -16.89 23.13 0.58
C THR A 166 -15.89 22.20 -0.12
N ALA A 167 -14.63 22.65 -0.26
CA ALA A 167 -13.52 21.89 -0.82
C ALA A 167 -13.35 20.55 -0.12
N ALA A 168 -13.40 20.47 1.21
CA ALA A 168 -13.09 19.24 1.95
C ALA A 168 -14.13 18.13 1.75
N LYS A 169 -15.42 18.49 1.66
CA LYS A 169 -16.52 17.52 1.48
C LYS A 169 -16.63 17.06 0.02
N GLU A 170 -16.49 17.99 -0.92
CA GLU A 170 -16.47 17.67 -2.36
C GLU A 170 -15.13 17.02 -2.78
N LEU A 171 -13.99 17.34 -2.15
CA LEU A 171 -12.72 16.61 -2.26
C LEU A 171 -12.96 15.14 -1.92
N ARG A 172 -13.63 14.86 -0.81
CA ARG A 172 -13.85 13.47 -0.35
C ARG A 172 -14.70 12.68 -1.35
N ASN A 173 -15.70 13.32 -1.95
CA ASN A 173 -16.56 12.73 -2.98
C ASN A 173 -15.90 12.63 -4.37
N ALA A 174 -14.96 13.53 -4.69
CA ALA A 174 -14.17 13.53 -5.93
C ALA A 174 -12.92 12.62 -5.84
N LEU A 175 -12.38 12.41 -4.64
CA LEU A 175 -11.33 11.44 -4.30
C LEU A 175 -11.80 10.00 -4.53
N VAL A 176 -13.10 9.77 -4.40
CA VAL A 176 -13.76 8.54 -4.86
C VAL A 176 -13.80 8.56 -6.38
N ARG A 177 -14.30 9.61 -7.05
CA ARG A 177 -14.66 9.53 -8.48
C ARG A 177 -13.58 9.75 -9.53
N ASN A 178 -12.48 10.46 -9.27
CA ASN A 178 -11.48 10.80 -10.31
C ASN A 178 -10.13 11.28 -9.72
N ARG A 179 -9.42 10.39 -9.00
CA ARG A 179 -8.17 10.70 -8.28
C ARG A 179 -7.10 11.39 -9.12
N PHE A 180 -6.98 11.06 -10.41
CA PHE A 180 -6.02 11.68 -11.34
C PHE A 180 -6.35 13.14 -11.69
N ARG A 181 -7.61 13.42 -12.07
CA ARG A 181 -8.03 14.80 -12.37
C ARG A 181 -8.02 15.67 -11.13
N LEU A 182 -8.27 15.11 -9.96
CA LEU A 182 -8.20 15.83 -8.69
C LEU A 182 -6.75 16.12 -8.27
N ALA A 183 -5.82 15.17 -8.37
CA ALA A 183 -4.41 15.44 -8.08
C ALA A 183 -3.84 16.52 -8.99
N LEU A 184 -4.19 16.48 -10.28
CA LEU A 184 -3.82 17.50 -11.26
C LEU A 184 -4.51 18.85 -10.98
N ALA A 185 -5.81 18.84 -10.67
CA ALA A 185 -6.58 20.04 -10.34
C ALA A 185 -6.13 20.68 -9.02
N ILE A 186 -5.79 19.89 -7.99
CA ILE A 186 -5.24 20.41 -6.72
C ILE A 186 -3.89 21.08 -6.98
N ARG A 187 -3.00 20.43 -7.74
CA ARG A 187 -1.71 21.01 -8.10
C ARG A 187 -1.83 22.29 -8.94
N GLN A 188 -2.79 22.33 -9.86
CA GLN A 188 -3.03 23.49 -10.74
C GLN A 188 -3.77 24.63 -10.03
N ALA A 189 -4.79 24.32 -9.22
CA ALA A 189 -5.60 25.31 -8.51
C ALA A 189 -4.91 25.86 -7.26
N PHE A 190 -4.00 25.08 -6.65
CA PHE A 190 -3.32 25.46 -5.43
C PHE A 190 -1.80 25.23 -5.52
N PRO A 191 -1.09 26.04 -6.32
CA PRO A 191 0.37 26.02 -6.31
C PRO A 191 0.87 26.38 -4.91
N GLY A 192 1.36 25.38 -4.17
CA GLY A 192 1.86 25.52 -2.79
C GLY A 192 1.02 24.84 -1.71
N VAL A 193 -0.15 24.26 -2.02
CA VAL A 193 -0.82 23.37 -1.05
C VAL A 193 -0.06 22.05 -1.04
N ALA A 194 0.60 21.78 0.08
CA ALA A 194 1.19 20.48 0.35
C ALA A 194 0.06 19.43 0.31
N VAL A 195 0.12 18.53 -0.68
CA VAL A 195 -0.71 17.33 -0.64
C VAL A 195 -0.18 16.52 0.54
N ALA A 196 -0.91 16.55 1.66
CA ALA A 196 -0.50 15.91 2.90
C ALA A 196 -0.49 14.37 2.80
N ASP A 197 -1.15 13.82 1.78
CA ASP A 197 -1.27 12.38 1.56
C ASP A 197 -0.38 11.94 0.39
N LEU A 198 0.38 10.86 0.57
CA LEU A 198 1.19 10.27 -0.49
C LEU A 198 0.29 9.64 -1.57
N PHE A 199 -0.95 9.25 -1.29
CA PHE A 199 -1.76 8.48 -2.23
C PHE A 199 -2.05 9.22 -3.56
N PRO A 200 -2.49 10.50 -3.57
CA PRO A 200 -2.61 11.27 -4.81
C PRO A 200 -1.27 11.47 -5.52
N VAL A 201 -0.17 11.54 -4.77
CA VAL A 201 1.20 11.63 -5.30
C VAL A 201 1.57 10.35 -6.04
N LEU A 202 1.28 9.17 -5.47
CA LEU A 202 1.53 7.88 -6.11
C LEU A 202 0.71 7.71 -7.40
N ALA A 203 -0.55 8.16 -7.42
CA ALA A 203 -1.35 8.12 -8.64
C ALA A 203 -0.75 9.00 -9.75
N LEU A 204 -0.26 10.19 -9.42
CA LEU A 204 0.42 11.07 -10.37
C LEU A 204 1.77 10.48 -10.82
N ALA A 205 2.55 9.89 -9.91
CA ALA A 205 3.81 9.25 -10.22
C ALA A 205 3.63 8.02 -11.13
N SER A 206 2.63 7.17 -10.86
CA SER A 206 2.27 6.03 -11.71
C SER A 206 1.93 6.49 -13.14
N TRP A 207 1.16 7.59 -13.28
CA TRP A 207 0.90 8.17 -14.59
C TRP A 207 2.15 8.73 -15.27
N GLN A 208 3.03 9.42 -14.54
CA GLN A 208 4.29 9.93 -15.10
C GLN A 208 5.19 8.78 -15.58
N ALA A 209 5.29 7.69 -14.80
CA ALA A 209 6.03 6.50 -15.16
C ALA A 209 5.48 5.87 -16.46
N ARG A 210 4.16 5.64 -16.54
CA ARG A 210 3.49 5.15 -17.77
C ARG A 210 3.71 6.04 -18.98
N SER A 211 3.79 7.35 -18.76
CA SER A 211 3.96 8.34 -19.83
C SER A 211 5.41 8.50 -20.27
N GLY A 212 6.32 7.62 -19.81
CA GLY A 212 7.74 7.64 -20.20
C GLY A 212 8.57 8.68 -19.45
N SER A 213 8.11 9.15 -18.28
CA SER A 213 8.81 10.11 -17.42
C SER A 213 9.17 9.52 -16.04
N PRO A 214 9.93 8.40 -15.98
CA PRO A 214 10.21 7.69 -14.73
C PRO A 214 11.04 8.51 -13.72
N ASP A 215 11.96 9.36 -14.19
CA ASP A 215 12.77 10.20 -13.29
C ASP A 215 11.92 11.30 -12.64
N THR A 216 11.01 11.90 -13.39
CA THR A 216 10.02 12.85 -12.85
C THR A 216 9.09 12.17 -11.85
N ALA A 217 8.64 10.94 -12.15
CA ALA A 217 7.82 10.15 -11.25
C ALA A 217 8.54 9.87 -9.92
N TRP A 218 9.81 9.43 -9.99
CA TRP A 218 10.61 9.17 -8.80
C TRP A 218 10.92 10.43 -7.99
N ALA A 219 11.31 11.53 -8.64
CA ALA A 219 11.58 12.79 -7.96
C ALA A 219 10.37 13.27 -7.15
N LEU A 220 9.17 13.11 -7.73
CA LEU A 220 7.92 13.42 -7.05
C LEU A 220 7.68 12.53 -5.81
N ILE A 221 7.92 11.21 -5.91
CA ILE A 221 7.81 10.27 -4.79
C ILE A 221 8.81 10.65 -3.69
N ALA A 222 10.09 10.81 -4.04
CA ALA A 222 11.17 11.08 -3.10
C ALA A 222 10.94 12.39 -2.32
N GLU A 223 10.44 13.44 -2.98
CA GLU A 223 10.09 14.71 -2.34
C GLU A 223 9.01 14.56 -1.27
N HIS A 224 8.05 13.65 -1.48
CA HIS A 224 6.89 13.49 -0.61
C HIS A 224 7.03 12.33 0.38
N LEU A 225 8.05 11.50 0.22
CA LEU A 225 8.23 10.31 1.03
C LEU A 225 8.34 10.57 2.54
N PRO A 226 9.04 11.63 3.02
CA PRO A 226 9.05 11.96 4.44
C PRO A 226 7.67 12.25 5.02
N ARG A 227 6.69 12.65 4.21
CA ARG A 227 5.33 12.97 4.63
C ARG A 227 4.36 11.80 4.55
N TRP A 228 4.83 10.62 4.13
CA TRP A 228 3.99 9.44 4.09
C TRP A 228 3.51 9.07 5.49
N LEU A 229 2.20 8.98 5.65
CA LEU A 229 1.55 8.52 6.88
C LEU A 229 1.13 7.05 6.72
N PRO A 230 1.41 6.21 7.71
CA PRO A 230 0.99 4.82 7.66
C PRO A 230 -0.54 4.73 7.78
N VAL A 231 -1.16 3.85 6.99
CA VAL A 231 -2.61 3.58 7.06
C VAL A 231 -3.02 2.89 8.37
N ASP A 232 -2.06 2.28 9.07
CA ASP A 232 -2.24 1.63 10.36
C ASP A 232 -0.93 1.66 11.17
N ARG A 233 -1.01 1.55 12.49
CA ARG A 233 0.16 1.64 13.39
C ARG A 233 1.24 0.58 13.11
N PHE A 234 0.91 -0.53 12.45
CA PHE A 234 1.84 -1.60 12.12
C PHE A 234 2.40 -1.56 10.69
N THR A 235 1.95 -0.64 9.83
CA THR A 235 2.57 -0.45 8.51
C THR A 235 3.79 0.47 8.62
N VAL A 236 4.85 0.13 7.92
CA VAL A 236 6.16 0.77 8.02
C VAL A 236 6.67 1.30 6.68
N ALA A 237 6.10 0.87 5.56
CA ALA A 237 6.48 1.36 4.25
C ALA A 237 5.29 1.54 3.28
N PRO A 238 5.39 2.45 2.29
CA PRO A 238 4.37 2.66 1.25
C PRO A 238 4.40 1.55 0.20
N VAL A 239 3.85 0.38 0.54
CA VAL A 239 3.90 -0.81 -0.32
C VAL A 239 3.12 -0.70 -1.61
N GLU A 240 2.29 0.33 -1.74
CA GLU A 240 1.69 0.76 -3.01
C GLU A 240 2.75 0.97 -4.11
N LEU A 241 3.98 1.38 -3.74
CA LEU A 241 5.12 1.49 -4.66
C LEU A 241 5.55 0.15 -5.26
N LEU A 242 5.28 -0.95 -4.58
CA LEU A 242 5.66 -2.30 -5.00
C LEU A 242 4.49 -3.05 -5.66
N ILE A 243 3.26 -2.63 -5.39
CA ILE A 243 2.06 -3.29 -5.93
C ILE A 243 1.74 -2.77 -7.32
N ASP A 244 1.72 -1.46 -7.56
CA ASP A 244 1.44 -0.91 -8.89
C ASP A 244 2.60 -1.20 -9.86
N ASP A 245 2.34 -1.83 -11.01
CA ASP A 245 3.37 -2.22 -11.99
C ASP A 245 4.24 -1.03 -12.44
N ASP A 246 3.61 0.13 -12.65
CA ASP A 246 4.30 1.30 -13.18
C ASP A 246 5.19 1.92 -12.12
N LEU A 247 4.74 1.97 -10.85
CA LEU A 247 5.56 2.38 -9.72
C LEU A 247 6.65 1.38 -9.40
N PHE A 248 6.36 0.07 -9.46
CA PHE A 248 7.31 -0.99 -9.17
C PHE A 248 8.51 -0.93 -10.11
N SER A 249 8.28 -0.60 -11.39
CA SER A 249 9.35 -0.38 -12.37
C SER A 249 10.31 0.76 -12.00
N LEU A 250 9.88 1.69 -11.13
CA LEU A 250 10.74 2.76 -10.62
C LEU A 250 11.61 2.29 -9.46
N ILE A 251 11.27 1.21 -8.77
CA ILE A 251 11.94 0.79 -7.53
C ILE A 251 13.17 -0.05 -7.86
N THR A 252 14.32 0.62 -7.97
CA THR A 252 15.64 -0.03 -7.99
C THR A 252 16.05 -0.47 -6.58
N PRO A 253 17.05 -1.37 -6.43
CA PRO A 253 17.55 -1.74 -5.10
C PRO A 253 17.98 -0.53 -4.25
N GLN A 254 18.63 0.47 -4.87
CA GLN A 254 19.02 1.69 -4.16
C GLN A 254 17.78 2.50 -3.75
N ARG A 255 16.81 2.70 -4.65
CA ARG A 255 15.58 3.44 -4.33
C ARG A 255 14.78 2.75 -3.24
N ALA A 256 14.78 1.43 -3.18
CA ALA A 256 14.16 0.68 -2.10
C ALA A 256 14.84 0.95 -0.76
N ILE A 257 16.18 0.98 -0.73
CA ILE A 257 16.95 1.39 0.46
C ILE A 257 16.62 2.83 0.84
N ASP A 258 16.60 3.75 -0.13
CA ASP A 258 16.24 5.16 0.11
C ASP A 258 14.83 5.27 0.72
N VAL A 259 13.90 4.41 0.28
CA VAL A 259 12.56 4.36 0.87
C VAL A 259 12.61 3.98 2.34
N LEU A 260 13.34 2.92 2.69
CA LEU A 260 13.44 2.44 4.07
C LEU A 260 14.29 3.37 4.97
N ASP A 261 15.30 4.03 4.41
CA ASP A 261 16.22 4.91 5.14
C ASP A 261 15.64 6.32 5.37
N THR A 262 14.66 6.73 4.57
CA THR A 262 14.02 8.05 4.73
C THR A 262 13.20 8.09 6.03
N PRO A 263 13.47 8.98 6.99
CA PRO A 263 12.61 9.12 8.17
C PRO A 263 11.24 9.68 7.76
N ARG A 264 10.18 9.15 8.37
CA ARG A 264 8.80 9.64 8.19
C ARG A 264 8.46 10.63 9.29
N GLU A 265 7.68 11.64 8.94
CA GLU A 265 6.98 12.47 9.90
C GLU A 265 6.07 11.56 10.73
N LEU A 266 6.52 11.22 11.94
CA LEU A 266 5.71 10.56 12.93
C LEU A 266 4.61 11.55 13.29
N GLY A 267 3.48 11.49 12.57
CA GLY A 267 2.34 12.39 12.72
C GLY A 267 2.07 12.58 14.21
N GLY A 268 2.45 13.75 14.71
CA GLY A 268 2.46 14.02 16.13
C GLY A 268 1.04 14.24 16.61
N THR A 269 0.36 13.21 17.08
CA THR A 269 -0.44 13.30 18.31
C THR A 269 -0.64 11.90 18.91
N PRO A 270 -0.36 11.70 20.22
CA PRO A 270 -0.79 10.52 20.96
C PRO A 270 -2.32 10.34 20.98
#